data_AF-A0A7S2WNQ2-F1
#
_entry.id   AF-A0A7S2WNQ2-F1
#
_cell.length_a   1.000
_cell.length_b   1.000
_cell.length_c   1.000
_cell.angle_alpha   90.00
_cell.angle_beta   90.00
_cell.angle_gamma   90.00
#
_symmetry.space_group_name_H-M   'P 1'
#
loop_
_entity.id
_entity.type
_entity.pdbx_description
1 polymer ?
#
loop_
_entity_poly.entity_id
_entity_poly.type
_entity_poly.pdbx_seq_one_letter_code
_entity_poly.pdbx_strand_id
1 'polypeptide(L)'
;MRFELLGVLAALGLAFGFPVQEGPLDTDARCVGRYGTDMDGVLSSYKLLADDGLANDRYGQAVGIGEHYAVVGAPNKATPADHCQGVVYIYRRVLDSWVLDGKIESPNPETGFFFGESVAVYQSTIVIGKSRASLKQGAASVYERDSTGTWVETALLTADDGAEGDRFGISVSIDGDVVVIGAFGDDADGASNAGSAYVYEKGSTGWSLSAQLAPTTGAQSHFGKDVDVSGSTILVGAPGLDGKGGAYFYSNVGGTWSLVETAFAQDGASGDKFGESVAVDGDTAVVGAPGVSTGAGAAYVFRGTTSRILRGRNLGYL
;
A
#
# COMPACT_ATOMS: atom_id res chain seq x y z
N MET A 1 19.20 -22.30 -38.60
CA MET A 1 19.30 -21.43 -37.41
C MET A 1 17.93 -20.85 -37.15
N ARG A 2 17.17 -21.43 -36.20
CA ARG A 2 15.98 -20.80 -35.64
C ARG A 2 16.37 -20.33 -34.25
N PHE A 3 16.29 -19.03 -34.02
CA PHE A 3 16.35 -18.45 -32.68
C PHE A 3 14.94 -18.60 -32.10
N GLU A 4 14.78 -19.43 -31.08
CA GLU A 4 13.61 -19.37 -30.21
C GLU A 4 13.90 -18.35 -29.11
N LEU A 5 13.06 -17.32 -29.05
CA LEU A 5 13.05 -16.29 -28.03
C LEU A 5 12.37 -16.91 -26.79
N LEU A 6 13.14 -17.28 -25.77
CA LEU A 6 12.59 -17.68 -24.48
C LEU A 6 12.06 -16.42 -23.78
N GLY A 7 10.74 -16.27 -23.73
CA GLY A 7 10.08 -15.28 -22.89
C GLY A 7 10.22 -15.67 -21.43
N VAL A 8 10.91 -14.86 -20.63
CA VAL A 8 10.94 -14.99 -19.18
C VAL A 8 9.66 -14.36 -18.64
N LEU A 9 8.74 -15.20 -18.15
CA LEU A 9 7.56 -14.77 -17.41
C LEU A 9 8.00 -14.54 -15.96
N ALA A 10 8.11 -13.29 -15.52
CA ALA A 10 8.39 -12.96 -14.13
C ALA A 10 7.13 -13.23 -13.29
N ALA A 11 7.18 -14.22 -12.39
CA ALA A 11 6.14 -14.44 -11.39
C ALA A 11 6.34 -13.45 -10.22
N LEU A 12 5.37 -12.56 -10.03
CA LEU A 12 5.22 -11.73 -8.84
C LEU A 12 4.65 -12.60 -7.71
N GLY A 13 5.37 -12.69 -6.59
CA GLY A 13 4.92 -13.41 -5.40
C GLY A 13 3.95 -12.55 -4.58
N LEU A 14 2.92 -13.18 -4.02
CA LEU A 14 2.02 -12.56 -3.04
C LEU A 14 2.72 -12.57 -1.66
N ALA A 15 2.82 -11.40 -1.02
CA ALA A 15 3.27 -11.27 0.37
C ALA A 15 2.07 -10.92 1.27
N PHE A 16 1.91 -11.65 2.38
CA PHE A 16 0.92 -11.34 3.43
C PHE A 16 1.64 -11.09 4.74
N GLY A 17 1.34 -9.98 5.42
CA GLY A 17 1.79 -9.71 6.78
C GLY A 17 0.78 -10.21 7.81
N PHE A 18 1.19 -11.08 8.73
CA PHE A 18 0.41 -11.43 9.92
C PHE A 18 1.24 -11.11 11.17
N PRO A 19 0.75 -10.29 12.11
CA PRO A 19 1.36 -10.20 13.43
C PRO A 19 1.09 -11.51 14.18
N VAL A 20 2.09 -12.35 14.36
CA VAL A 20 1.96 -13.59 15.14
C VAL A 20 2.19 -13.26 16.62
N GLN A 21 1.20 -13.58 17.46
CA GLN A 21 1.35 -13.67 18.91
C GLN A 21 1.82 -15.10 19.23
N GLU A 22 3.13 -15.31 19.42
CA GLU A 22 3.64 -16.65 19.76
C GLU A 22 3.42 -16.98 21.24
N GLY A 23 2.72 -18.10 21.49
CA GLY A 23 2.74 -18.82 22.75
C GLY A 23 4.05 -19.58 22.95
N PRO A 24 4.27 -20.21 24.12
CA PRO A 24 5.61 -20.63 24.53
C PRO A 24 6.15 -21.81 23.73
N LEU A 25 7.29 -21.57 23.08
CA LEU A 25 8.36 -22.45 22.59
C LEU A 25 8.09 -23.96 22.59
N ASP A 26 8.03 -24.55 21.38
CA ASP A 26 8.46 -25.92 21.14
C ASP A 26 9.80 -25.91 20.39
N THR A 27 10.79 -26.59 20.96
CA THR A 27 12.21 -26.58 20.59
C THR A 27 12.60 -27.71 19.63
N ASP A 28 11.72 -28.10 18.70
CA ASP A 28 12.07 -29.10 17.69
C ASP A 28 11.28 -28.90 16.39
N ALA A 29 11.89 -28.24 15.40
CA ALA A 29 11.50 -28.40 14.01
C ALA A 29 12.74 -28.36 13.11
N ARG A 30 13.32 -29.55 12.92
CA ARG A 30 14.23 -29.86 11.80
C ARG A 30 13.44 -29.98 10.49
N CYS A 31 14.14 -29.70 9.38
CA CYS A 31 13.77 -29.84 7.94
C CYS A 31 13.01 -28.64 7.35
N VAL A 32 13.63 -27.77 6.53
CA VAL A 32 14.15 -27.88 5.14
C VAL A 32 13.04 -28.05 4.09
N GLY A 33 12.92 -27.05 3.21
CA GLY A 33 12.16 -27.13 1.96
C GLY A 33 12.55 -25.97 1.02
N ARG A 34 13.04 -26.32 -0.17
CA ARG A 34 13.43 -25.39 -1.26
C ARG A 34 12.20 -24.78 -1.90
N TYR A 35 12.32 -23.54 -2.37
CA TYR A 35 11.49 -23.09 -3.50
C TYR A 35 12.17 -22.06 -4.38
N GLY A 36 12.41 -22.47 -5.63
CA GLY A 36 11.91 -21.76 -6.80
C GLY A 36 10.64 -22.45 -7.29
N THR A 37 9.92 -21.86 -8.23
CA THR A 37 8.75 -22.49 -8.84
C THR A 37 9.19 -23.65 -9.74
N ASP A 38 9.17 -24.88 -9.22
CA ASP A 38 9.03 -26.07 -10.06
C ASP A 38 7.56 -26.18 -10.51
N MET A 39 7.34 -26.68 -11.74
CA MET A 39 6.07 -26.66 -12.48
C MET A 39 4.90 -27.47 -11.87
N ASP A 40 4.96 -27.82 -10.57
CA ASP A 40 4.04 -28.76 -9.91
C ASP A 40 3.06 -28.10 -8.91
N GLY A 41 3.01 -26.77 -8.85
CA GLY A 41 1.93 -26.05 -8.15
C GLY A 41 1.93 -26.16 -6.61
N VAL A 42 3.07 -26.45 -5.98
CA VAL A 42 3.21 -26.42 -4.51
C VAL A 42 3.73 -25.05 -4.07
N LEU A 43 2.99 -24.37 -3.19
CA LEU A 43 3.36 -23.07 -2.64
C LEU A 43 4.56 -23.16 -1.69
N SER A 44 5.51 -22.26 -1.91
CA SER A 44 6.62 -21.97 -1.02
C SER A 44 6.24 -21.13 0.16
N SER A 45 6.82 -21.39 1.32
CA SER A 45 6.86 -20.39 2.40
C SER A 45 8.29 -19.92 2.65
N TYR A 46 8.53 -18.62 2.50
CA TYR A 46 9.77 -17.97 2.93
C TYR A 46 9.43 -17.00 4.07
N LYS A 47 10.03 -17.21 5.25
CA LYS A 47 9.80 -16.33 6.42
C LYS A 47 10.83 -15.20 6.37
N LEU A 48 10.37 -13.98 6.12
CA LEU A 48 11.17 -12.79 6.31
C LEU A 48 11.24 -12.47 7.80
N LEU A 49 12.45 -12.30 8.32
CA LEU A 49 12.70 -11.99 9.72
C LEU A 49 13.49 -10.69 9.80
N ALA A 50 13.09 -9.81 10.71
CA ALA A 50 13.98 -8.79 11.23
C ALA A 50 15.13 -9.47 11.98
N ASP A 51 16.35 -9.00 11.78
CA ASP A 51 17.54 -9.49 12.49
C ASP A 51 17.58 -9.03 13.96
N ASP A 52 16.91 -7.92 14.27
CA ASP A 52 16.82 -7.31 15.59
C ASP A 52 15.37 -7.18 16.10
N GLY A 53 14.44 -7.98 15.56
CA GLY A 53 13.00 -7.89 15.88
C GLY A 53 12.67 -8.18 17.35
N LEU A 54 11.84 -7.34 17.96
CA LEU A 54 11.36 -7.48 19.34
C LEU A 54 9.83 -7.60 19.40
N ALA A 55 9.35 -8.08 20.55
CA ALA A 55 7.92 -8.13 20.83
C ALA A 55 7.31 -6.72 20.74
N ASN A 56 6.13 -6.62 20.12
CA ASN A 56 5.38 -5.37 19.91
C ASN A 56 5.96 -4.37 18.89
N ASP A 57 7.04 -4.71 18.17
CA ASP A 57 7.56 -3.88 17.07
C ASP A 57 6.57 -3.71 15.91
N ARG A 58 5.53 -4.55 15.86
CA ARG A 58 4.55 -4.66 14.77
C ARG A 58 5.20 -4.87 13.40
N TYR A 59 6.32 -5.60 13.39
CA TYR A 59 6.92 -6.10 12.16
C TYR A 59 5.87 -6.85 11.33
N GLY A 60 5.74 -6.49 10.05
CA GLY A 60 4.74 -7.06 9.16
C GLY A 60 3.39 -6.35 9.20
N GLN A 61 3.25 -5.22 9.92
CA GLN A 61 2.03 -4.40 9.85
C GLN A 61 1.79 -3.86 8.43
N ALA A 62 2.87 -3.52 7.72
CA ALA A 62 2.84 -3.11 6.32
C ALA A 62 3.87 -3.92 5.54
N VAL A 63 3.50 -4.32 4.33
CA VAL A 63 4.38 -5.05 3.41
C VAL A 63 4.24 -4.47 2.01
N GLY A 64 5.36 -4.39 1.30
CA GLY A 64 5.40 -4.06 -0.12
C GLY A 64 6.32 -5.04 -0.84
N ILE A 65 5.99 -5.39 -2.08
CA ILE A 65 6.80 -6.31 -2.86
C ILE A 65 6.87 -5.83 -4.31
N GLY A 66 8.08 -5.83 -4.85
CA GLY A 66 8.36 -5.59 -6.25
C GLY A 66 9.26 -6.68 -6.82
N GLU A 67 9.71 -6.50 -8.05
CA GLU A 67 10.53 -7.50 -8.74
C GLU A 67 11.83 -7.84 -7.99
N HIS A 68 12.48 -6.82 -7.42
CA HIS A 68 13.81 -6.94 -6.82
C HIS A 68 13.84 -6.78 -5.30
N TYR A 69 12.84 -6.14 -4.71
CA TYR A 69 12.80 -5.84 -3.27
C TYR A 69 11.45 -6.18 -2.66
N ALA A 70 11.50 -6.66 -1.42
CA ALA A 70 10.36 -6.71 -0.52
C ALA A 70 10.68 -5.81 0.67
N VAL A 71 9.70 -5.06 1.13
CA VAL A 71 9.82 -4.12 2.25
C VAL A 71 8.81 -4.48 3.32
N VAL A 72 9.24 -4.41 4.58
CA VAL A 72 8.40 -4.76 5.72
C VAL A 72 8.50 -3.67 6.78
N GLY A 73 7.37 -3.06 7.10
CA GLY A 73 7.25 -2.05 8.13
C GLY A 73 7.17 -2.64 9.54
N ALA A 74 7.84 -1.99 10.48
CA ALA A 74 7.79 -2.23 11.92
C ALA A 74 7.58 -0.89 12.65
N PRO A 75 6.38 -0.29 12.55
CA PRO A 75 6.14 1.10 12.95
C PRO A 75 6.25 1.36 14.45
N ASN A 76 6.23 0.31 15.28
CA ASN A 76 6.37 0.42 16.73
C ASN A 76 7.79 0.13 17.21
N LYS A 77 8.72 -0.21 16.31
CA LYS A 77 10.09 -0.50 16.70
C LYS A 77 10.73 0.72 17.36
N ALA A 78 11.23 0.52 18.57
CA ALA A 78 12.06 1.50 19.26
C ALA A 78 13.46 1.48 18.66
N THR A 79 14.00 2.65 18.38
CA THR A 79 15.43 2.83 18.05
C THR A 79 16.20 3.10 19.36
N PRO A 80 17.54 3.00 19.39
CA PRO A 80 18.35 3.22 20.60
C PRO A 80 18.15 4.57 21.31
N ALA A 81 17.43 5.52 20.69
CA ALA A 81 17.06 6.81 21.26
C ALA A 81 15.71 6.81 22.03
N ASP A 82 15.17 5.63 22.40
CA ASP A 82 14.06 5.43 23.36
C ASP A 82 12.67 5.97 22.97
N HIS A 83 12.41 6.14 21.67
CA HIS A 83 11.07 6.46 21.15
C HIS A 83 10.65 5.45 20.06
N CYS A 84 9.36 5.08 20.03
CA CYS A 84 8.76 4.24 18.99
C CYS A 84 8.78 5.00 17.65
N GLN A 85 9.91 4.96 16.96
CA GLN A 85 10.19 5.76 15.77
C GLN A 85 9.91 5.00 14.47
N GLY A 86 9.71 3.68 14.56
CA GLY A 86 9.44 2.84 13.40
C GLY A 86 10.66 2.58 12.53
N VAL A 87 10.69 1.39 11.93
CA VAL A 87 11.77 0.93 11.04
C VAL A 87 11.15 0.20 9.85
N VAL A 88 11.78 0.31 8.69
CA VAL A 88 11.45 -0.47 7.50
C VAL A 88 12.61 -1.40 7.14
N TYR A 89 12.35 -2.69 7.08
CA TYR A 89 13.32 -3.70 6.67
C TYR A 89 13.23 -3.95 5.17
N ILE A 90 14.38 -4.09 4.52
CA ILE A 90 14.48 -4.26 3.08
C ILE A 90 15.10 -5.62 2.79
N TYR A 91 14.40 -6.40 1.99
CA TYR A 91 14.85 -7.70 1.53
C TYR A 91 15.09 -7.62 0.03
N ARG A 92 16.26 -8.07 -0.42
CA ARG A 92 16.59 -8.13 -1.83
C ARG A 92 16.39 -9.55 -2.35
N ARG A 93 15.81 -9.67 -3.53
CA ARG A 93 15.67 -10.94 -4.23
C ARG A 93 17.03 -11.41 -4.73
N VAL A 94 17.39 -12.65 -4.39
CA VAL A 94 18.59 -13.33 -4.86
C VAL A 94 18.17 -14.71 -5.34
N LEU A 95 18.15 -14.89 -6.67
CA LEU A 95 17.55 -16.06 -7.32
C LEU A 95 16.08 -16.20 -6.88
N ASP A 96 15.76 -17.33 -6.24
CA ASP A 96 14.43 -17.66 -5.73
C ASP A 96 14.26 -17.36 -4.23
N SER A 97 15.20 -16.63 -3.63
CA SER A 97 15.23 -16.34 -2.19
C SER A 97 15.23 -14.83 -1.90
N TRP A 98 14.94 -14.48 -0.65
CA TRP A 98 14.98 -13.12 -0.14
C TRP A 98 16.02 -12.98 0.96
N VAL A 99 16.95 -12.05 0.82
CA VAL A 99 17.99 -11.79 1.82
C VAL A 99 17.79 -10.41 2.41
N LEU A 100 17.94 -10.26 3.73
CA LEU A 100 17.94 -8.95 4.38
C LEU A 100 19.09 -8.12 3.79
N ASP A 101 18.75 -7.03 3.12
CA ASP A 101 19.70 -6.11 2.46
C ASP A 101 20.03 -4.92 3.36
N GLY A 102 19.09 -4.54 4.25
CA GLY A 102 19.29 -3.50 5.24
C GLY A 102 18.00 -3.06 5.90
N LYS A 103 18.06 -1.95 6.63
CA LYS A 103 16.90 -1.28 7.23
C LYS A 103 17.01 0.24 7.08
N ILE A 104 15.87 0.90 7.01
CA ILE A 104 15.72 2.35 7.07
C ILE A 104 15.12 2.70 8.42
N GLU A 105 15.83 3.54 9.17
CA GLU A 105 15.37 4.11 10.44
C GLU A 105 14.92 5.55 10.21
N SER A 106 13.90 6.01 10.93
CA SER A 106 13.47 7.41 10.85
C SER A 106 14.64 8.34 11.22
N PRO A 107 15.05 9.28 10.35
CA PRO A 107 16.24 10.12 10.59
C PRO A 107 16.08 11.09 11.76
N ASN A 108 14.83 11.37 12.20
CA ASN A 108 14.52 12.30 13.27
C ASN A 108 13.93 11.58 14.50
N PRO A 109 14.70 11.45 15.59
CA PRO A 109 14.30 10.65 16.74
C PRO A 109 13.21 11.27 17.64
N GLU A 110 13.03 12.59 17.59
CA GLU A 110 12.06 13.29 18.46
C GLU A 110 10.62 13.28 17.92
N THR A 111 10.40 12.83 16.69
CA THR A 111 9.14 13.05 15.96
C THR A 111 8.59 11.80 15.26
N GLY A 112 9.24 10.65 15.46
CA GLY A 112 9.17 9.44 14.65
C GLY A 112 7.94 8.53 14.77
N PHE A 113 6.84 8.89 15.41
CA PHE A 113 5.74 7.90 15.60
C PHE A 113 5.21 7.35 14.25
N PHE A 114 5.16 6.02 14.13
CA PHE A 114 4.55 5.28 13.02
C PHE A 114 5.28 5.32 11.66
N PHE A 115 6.60 5.55 11.61
CA PHE A 115 7.37 5.38 10.37
C PHE A 115 7.30 3.92 9.88
N GLY A 116 6.89 3.69 8.63
CA GLY A 116 6.65 2.33 8.13
C GLY A 116 5.29 1.77 8.53
N GLU A 117 4.34 2.63 8.89
CA GLU A 117 2.93 2.23 9.05
C GLU A 117 2.28 1.86 7.72
N SER A 118 2.79 2.42 6.63
CA SER A 118 2.52 2.00 5.26
C SER A 118 3.83 2.02 4.46
N VAL A 119 3.98 1.10 3.53
CA VAL A 119 5.17 0.97 2.67
C VAL A 119 4.76 0.57 1.27
N ALA A 120 5.44 1.09 0.26
CA ALA A 120 5.30 0.66 -1.12
C ALA A 120 6.66 0.64 -1.81
N VAL A 121 6.84 -0.23 -2.81
CA VAL A 121 8.12 -0.38 -3.51
C VAL A 121 7.90 -0.61 -5.00
N TYR A 122 8.58 0.20 -5.81
CA TYR A 122 8.64 0.02 -7.26
C TYR A 122 10.10 0.10 -7.70
N GLN A 123 10.60 -0.98 -8.31
CA GLN A 123 12.01 -1.13 -8.68
C GLN A 123 12.94 -0.77 -7.51
N SER A 124 13.70 0.32 -7.61
CA SER A 124 14.65 0.79 -6.59
C SER A 124 14.16 2.03 -5.82
N THR A 125 12.85 2.25 -5.79
CA THR A 125 12.21 3.36 -5.07
C THR A 125 11.29 2.78 -4.00
N ILE A 126 11.47 3.21 -2.75
CA ILE A 126 10.64 2.84 -1.60
C ILE A 126 9.93 4.10 -1.10
N VAL A 127 8.63 3.99 -0.88
CA VAL A 127 7.83 5.03 -0.23
C VAL A 127 7.45 4.54 1.16
N ILE A 128 7.67 5.38 2.17
CA ILE A 128 7.42 5.05 3.57
C ILE A 128 6.49 6.10 4.15
N GLY A 129 5.27 5.68 4.51
CA GLY A 129 4.29 6.54 5.14
C GLY A 129 4.47 6.65 6.66
N LYS A 130 4.02 7.79 7.18
CA LYS A 130 4.07 8.15 8.60
C LYS A 130 2.88 9.04 8.95
N SER A 131 1.72 8.43 9.26
CA SER A 131 0.45 9.16 9.42
C SER A 131 0.36 10.07 10.66
N ARG A 132 1.33 9.99 11.57
CA ARG A 132 1.34 10.71 12.85
C ARG A 132 2.67 11.43 13.13
N ALA A 133 3.36 11.86 12.09
CA ALA A 133 4.56 12.71 12.21
C ALA A 133 4.29 14.02 12.95
N SER A 134 5.34 14.68 13.42
CA SER A 134 5.33 15.96 14.17
C SER A 134 4.63 17.16 13.52
N LEU A 135 4.10 17.01 12.30
CA LEU A 135 3.21 17.97 11.67
C LEU A 135 1.72 17.72 12.00
N LYS A 136 1.40 16.64 12.75
CA LYS A 136 0.05 16.16 13.08
C LYS A 136 -0.85 15.83 11.86
N GLN A 137 -0.47 16.29 10.67
CA GLN A 137 -1.04 15.95 9.37
C GLN A 137 -0.47 14.66 8.78
N GLY A 138 0.76 14.26 9.12
CA GLY A 138 1.46 13.09 8.57
C GLY A 138 2.42 13.44 7.42
N ALA A 139 3.16 12.46 6.91
CA ALA A 139 4.12 12.61 5.81
C ALA A 139 4.42 11.26 5.12
N ALA A 140 5.03 11.30 3.94
CA ALA A 140 5.65 10.12 3.31
C ALA A 140 7.06 10.44 2.82
N SER A 141 8.04 9.61 3.16
CA SER A 141 9.41 9.75 2.69
C SER A 141 9.67 8.82 1.50
N VAL A 142 10.37 9.34 0.48
CA VAL A 142 10.82 8.56 -0.68
C VAL A 142 12.30 8.28 -0.55
N TYR A 143 12.66 7.00 -0.61
CA TYR A 143 14.02 6.51 -0.58
C TYR A 143 14.40 5.89 -1.91
N GLU A 144 15.57 6.27 -2.42
CA GLU A 144 16.16 5.68 -3.61
C GLU A 144 17.52 5.09 -3.28
N ARG A 145 17.87 4.02 -3.98
CA ARG A 145 19.17 3.37 -3.81
C ARG A 145 20.23 4.08 -4.63
N ASP A 146 21.25 4.61 -3.96
CA ASP A 146 22.36 5.30 -4.60
C ASP A 146 23.36 4.34 -5.27
N SER A 147 24.37 4.90 -5.94
CA SER A 147 25.40 4.13 -6.64
C SER A 147 26.33 3.33 -5.71
N THR A 148 26.30 3.61 -4.41
CA THR A 148 27.04 2.87 -3.38
C THR A 148 26.24 1.70 -2.82
N GLY A 149 24.96 1.60 -3.20
CA GLY A 149 24.04 0.57 -2.70
C GLY A 149 23.30 0.97 -1.42
N THR A 150 23.42 2.24 -1.00
CA THR A 150 22.78 2.79 0.20
C THR A 150 21.42 3.38 -0.13
N TRP A 151 20.44 3.21 0.75
CA TRP A 151 19.14 3.86 0.62
C TRP A 151 19.21 5.28 1.18
N VAL A 152 18.89 6.27 0.34
CA VAL A 152 18.97 7.68 0.68
C VAL A 152 17.59 8.32 0.51
N GLU A 153 17.17 9.12 1.49
CA GLU A 153 15.94 9.91 1.37
C GLU A 153 16.14 10.97 0.28
N THR A 154 15.38 10.86 -0.81
CA THR A 154 15.45 11.79 -1.94
C THR A 154 14.30 12.80 -1.93
N ALA A 155 13.22 12.53 -1.21
CA ALA A 155 12.11 13.46 -1.04
C ALA A 155 11.33 13.20 0.25
N LEU A 156 10.77 14.28 0.80
CA LEU A 156 9.74 14.24 1.84
C LEU A 156 8.46 14.83 1.23
N LEU A 157 7.41 14.02 1.14
CA LEU A 157 6.12 14.39 0.57
C LEU A 157 5.15 14.76 1.69
N THR A 158 4.51 15.91 1.54
CA THR A 158 3.54 16.48 2.49
C THR A 158 2.39 17.14 1.75
N ALA A 159 1.17 17.03 2.28
CA ALA A 159 0.04 17.83 1.81
C ALA A 159 0.27 19.33 2.07
N ASP A 160 0.04 20.16 1.05
CA ASP A 160 0.17 21.63 1.14
C ASP A 160 -0.92 22.24 2.04
N ASP A 161 -2.09 21.60 2.11
CA ASP A 161 -3.25 21.95 2.93
C ASP A 161 -3.34 21.15 4.23
N GLY A 162 -2.32 20.35 4.55
CA GLY A 162 -2.36 19.43 5.68
C GLY A 162 -2.64 20.12 7.03
N ALA A 163 -3.51 19.48 7.80
CA ALA A 163 -3.95 19.89 9.13
C ALA A 163 -3.81 18.76 10.16
N GLU A 164 -3.91 19.12 11.44
CA GLU A 164 -3.86 18.14 12.52
C GLU A 164 -5.02 17.15 12.42
N GLY A 165 -4.70 15.87 12.24
CA GLY A 165 -5.71 14.81 12.20
C GLY A 165 -5.84 14.12 10.84
N ASP A 166 -5.28 14.69 9.76
CA ASP A 166 -5.55 14.25 8.39
C ASP A 166 -5.02 12.86 8.06
N ARG A 167 -4.00 12.40 8.79
CA ARG A 167 -3.36 11.08 8.62
C ARG A 167 -2.73 10.87 7.24
N PHE A 168 -2.21 11.91 6.61
CA PHE A 168 -1.41 11.80 5.39
C PHE A 168 -0.29 10.75 5.54
N GLY A 169 -0.21 9.81 4.60
CA GLY A 169 0.75 8.71 4.67
C GLY A 169 0.25 7.49 5.43
N ILE A 170 -1.04 7.43 5.77
CA ILE A 170 -1.67 6.22 6.33
C ILE A 170 -1.69 5.05 5.34
N SER A 171 -1.80 5.36 4.05
CA SER A 171 -1.74 4.43 2.93
C SER A 171 -0.89 5.07 1.84
N VAL A 172 -0.06 4.27 1.21
CA VAL A 172 0.83 4.71 0.12
C VAL A 172 0.87 3.62 -0.95
N SER A 173 0.90 4.03 -2.21
CA SER A 173 1.18 3.14 -3.34
C SER A 173 2.06 3.85 -4.36
N ILE A 174 2.85 3.08 -5.11
CA ILE A 174 3.78 3.58 -6.12
C ILE A 174 3.78 2.67 -7.35
N ASP A 175 3.68 3.27 -8.52
CA ASP A 175 3.94 2.61 -9.79
C ASP A 175 4.63 3.58 -10.76
N GLY A 176 5.79 3.18 -11.28
CA GLY A 176 6.60 4.07 -12.11
C GLY A 176 6.97 5.37 -11.40
N ASP A 177 6.58 6.47 -12.05
CA ASP A 177 6.82 7.84 -11.59
C ASP A 177 5.61 8.43 -10.85
N VAL A 178 4.65 7.60 -10.40
CA VAL A 178 3.42 8.04 -9.71
C VAL A 178 3.41 7.48 -8.28
N VAL A 179 3.22 8.36 -7.30
CA VAL A 179 3.00 8.01 -5.90
C VAL A 179 1.62 8.53 -5.48
N VAL A 180 0.82 7.66 -4.86
CA VAL A 180 -0.48 8.02 -4.30
C VAL A 180 -0.44 7.87 -2.79
N ILE A 181 -0.92 8.87 -2.07
CA ILE A 181 -0.89 8.93 -0.60
C ILE A 181 -2.26 9.26 -0.06
N GLY A 182 -2.78 8.42 0.82
CA GLY A 182 -4.06 8.66 1.49
C GLY A 182 -3.95 9.55 2.73
N ALA A 183 -5.01 10.34 2.96
CA ALA A 183 -5.21 11.19 4.14
C ALA A 183 -6.70 11.16 4.53
N PHE A 184 -7.14 10.03 5.11
CA PHE A 184 -8.58 9.80 5.36
C PHE A 184 -9.22 10.73 6.39
N GLY A 185 -8.41 11.39 7.22
CA GLY A 185 -8.87 12.34 8.23
C GLY A 185 -9.01 13.77 7.71
N ASP A 186 -8.63 14.04 6.47
CA ASP A 186 -8.70 15.38 5.89
C ASP A 186 -10.14 15.91 5.81
N ASP A 187 -10.30 17.20 6.06
CA ASP A 187 -11.57 17.92 6.05
C ASP A 187 -11.84 18.53 4.66
N ALA A 188 -11.72 17.70 3.61
CA ALA A 188 -11.84 18.12 2.21
C ALA A 188 -13.12 18.93 1.94
N ASP A 189 -12.97 20.08 1.25
CA ASP A 189 -14.04 21.04 0.97
C ASP A 189 -14.85 21.49 2.21
N GLY A 190 -14.23 21.44 3.40
CA GLY A 190 -14.85 21.78 4.68
C GLY A 190 -15.77 20.70 5.25
N ALA A 191 -15.81 19.51 4.65
CA ALA A 191 -16.58 18.37 5.15
C ALA A 191 -15.71 17.51 6.07
N SER A 192 -16.08 17.45 7.35
CA SER A 192 -15.22 16.81 8.36
C SER A 192 -14.93 15.33 8.06
N ASN A 193 -13.65 14.94 8.11
CA ASN A 193 -13.11 13.62 7.75
C ASN A 193 -13.69 13.06 6.43
N ALA A 194 -13.97 13.93 5.46
CA ALA A 194 -14.31 13.47 4.11
C ALA A 194 -13.16 12.65 3.52
N GLY A 195 -11.92 13.09 3.81
CA GLY A 195 -10.67 12.47 3.41
C GLY A 195 -10.20 12.93 2.03
N SER A 196 -8.90 12.83 1.81
CA SER A 196 -8.23 13.15 0.54
C SER A 196 -7.25 12.04 0.14
N ALA A 197 -6.89 12.00 -1.14
CA ALA A 197 -5.73 11.27 -1.64
C ALA A 197 -4.90 12.19 -2.53
N TYR A 198 -3.59 12.18 -2.34
CA TYR A 198 -2.65 13.07 -3.02
C TYR A 198 -1.81 12.29 -4.00
N VAL A 199 -1.71 12.80 -5.23
CA VAL A 199 -0.95 12.19 -6.31
C VAL A 199 0.30 13.02 -6.55
N TYR A 200 1.46 12.42 -6.35
CA TYR A 200 2.75 13.00 -6.68
C TYR A 200 3.31 12.34 -7.93
N GLU A 201 3.88 13.14 -8.81
CA GLU A 201 4.53 12.66 -10.02
C GLU A 201 6.00 13.08 -10.02
N LYS A 202 6.88 12.17 -10.48
CA LYS A 202 8.31 12.42 -10.57
C LYS A 202 8.63 13.15 -11.87
N GLY A 203 9.05 14.41 -11.74
CA GLY A 203 9.56 15.23 -12.84
C GLY A 203 11.08 15.28 -12.89
N SER A 204 11.62 16.13 -13.77
CA SER A 204 13.07 16.36 -13.90
C SER A 204 13.72 16.99 -12.67
N THR A 205 12.93 17.66 -11.82
CA THR A 205 13.37 18.33 -10.59
C THR A 205 13.03 17.54 -9.32
N GLY A 206 12.52 16.31 -9.45
CA GLY A 206 12.05 15.49 -8.34
C GLY A 206 10.53 15.35 -8.29
N TRP A 207 10.02 14.92 -7.13
CA TRP A 207 8.60 14.69 -6.90
C TRP A 207 7.85 16.00 -6.67
N SER A 208 6.69 16.16 -7.30
CA SER A 208 5.79 17.31 -7.10
C SER A 208 4.33 16.86 -7.03
N LEU A 209 3.51 17.58 -6.25
CA LEU A 209 2.08 17.34 -6.19
C LEU A 209 1.44 17.61 -7.57
N SER A 210 0.85 16.59 -8.17
CA SER A 210 0.17 16.62 -9.46
C SER A 210 -1.34 16.81 -9.30
N ALA A 211 -1.95 16.14 -8.32
CA ALA A 211 -3.38 16.27 -8.02
C ALA A 211 -3.71 16.01 -6.55
N GLN A 212 -4.76 16.66 -6.06
CA GLN A 212 -5.50 16.27 -4.86
C GLN A 212 -6.84 15.69 -5.32
N LEU A 213 -7.13 14.48 -4.87
CA LEU A 213 -8.37 13.77 -5.12
C LEU A 213 -9.21 13.81 -3.85
N ALA A 214 -10.48 14.14 -3.99
CA ALA A 214 -11.44 14.22 -2.90
C ALA A 214 -12.73 13.47 -3.28
N PRO A 215 -13.51 12.98 -2.30
CA PRO A 215 -14.79 12.35 -2.57
C PRO A 215 -15.78 13.39 -3.11
N THR A 216 -16.63 12.99 -4.04
CA THR A 216 -17.65 13.88 -4.63
C THR A 216 -18.67 14.40 -3.62
N THR A 217 -18.91 13.66 -2.53
CA THR A 217 -19.85 14.00 -1.45
C THR A 217 -19.50 13.24 -0.17
N GLY A 218 -19.85 13.81 0.99
CA GLY A 218 -20.00 13.06 2.25
C GLY A 218 -18.92 13.36 3.28
N ALA A 219 -19.33 14.03 4.37
CA ALA A 219 -18.53 14.06 5.60
C ALA A 219 -18.38 12.64 6.14
N GLN A 220 -17.24 12.36 6.78
CA GLN A 220 -16.90 11.05 7.35
C GLN A 220 -16.82 9.91 6.31
N SER A 221 -16.60 10.22 5.04
CA SER A 221 -16.40 9.21 3.99
C SER A 221 -15.10 8.42 4.18
N HIS A 222 -14.12 9.02 4.87
CA HIS A 222 -12.77 8.47 5.03
C HIS A 222 -12.12 8.10 3.70
N PHE A 223 -12.30 8.94 2.67
CA PHE A 223 -11.68 8.79 1.37
C PHE A 223 -10.15 8.82 1.51
N GLY A 224 -9.43 7.92 0.84
CA GLY A 224 -8.00 7.76 1.04
C GLY A 224 -7.65 6.91 2.25
N LYS A 225 -8.61 6.17 2.81
CA LYS A 225 -8.33 5.19 3.87
C LYS A 225 -7.35 4.11 3.40
N ASP A 226 -7.50 3.69 2.15
CA ASP A 226 -6.57 2.84 1.42
C ASP A 226 -6.49 3.32 -0.02
N VAL A 227 -5.31 3.18 -0.64
CA VAL A 227 -5.04 3.65 -2.00
C VAL A 227 -4.17 2.65 -2.74
N ASP A 228 -4.42 2.50 -4.03
CA ASP A 228 -3.54 1.72 -4.90
C ASP A 228 -3.44 2.33 -6.31
N VAL A 229 -2.31 2.12 -6.97
CA VAL A 229 -2.03 2.62 -8.33
C VAL A 229 -1.43 1.53 -9.21
N SER A 230 -1.93 1.41 -10.43
CA SER A 230 -1.38 0.54 -11.47
C SER A 230 -1.55 1.20 -12.83
N GLY A 231 -0.43 1.46 -13.50
CA GLY A 231 -0.32 2.19 -14.75
C GLY A 231 -1.04 3.54 -14.67
N SER A 232 -2.09 3.68 -15.47
CA SER A 232 -2.89 4.90 -15.56
C SER A 232 -4.13 4.87 -14.67
N THR A 233 -4.22 3.97 -13.70
CA THR A 233 -5.40 3.79 -12.85
C THR A 233 -5.05 3.94 -11.38
N ILE A 234 -5.82 4.78 -10.68
CA ILE A 234 -5.77 4.92 -9.23
C ILE A 234 -7.09 4.43 -8.67
N LEU A 235 -7.02 3.65 -7.59
CA LEU A 235 -8.16 3.19 -6.82
C LEU A 235 -8.07 3.76 -5.40
N VAL A 236 -9.14 4.40 -4.95
CA VAL A 236 -9.20 5.00 -3.61
C VAL A 236 -10.39 4.46 -2.83
N GLY A 237 -10.13 3.92 -1.64
CA GLY A 237 -11.16 3.46 -0.71
C GLY A 237 -11.79 4.58 0.12
N ALA A 238 -13.11 4.50 0.33
CA ALA A 238 -13.89 5.42 1.15
C ALA A 238 -14.94 4.63 1.98
N PRO A 239 -14.53 3.88 3.01
CA PRO A 239 -15.39 2.94 3.73
C PRO A 239 -16.53 3.58 4.53
N GLY A 240 -16.47 4.90 4.75
CA GLY A 240 -17.53 5.66 5.42
C GLY A 240 -18.62 6.19 4.49
N LEU A 241 -18.42 6.14 3.17
CA LEU A 241 -19.33 6.74 2.20
C LEU A 241 -20.75 6.13 2.30
N ASP A 242 -21.76 7.00 2.43
CA ASP A 242 -23.17 6.63 2.55
C ASP A 242 -23.48 5.56 3.63
N GLY A 243 -22.62 5.44 4.63
CA GLY A 243 -22.73 4.46 5.73
C GLY A 243 -22.52 3.00 5.32
N LYS A 244 -22.21 2.71 4.05
CA LYS A 244 -21.95 1.36 3.51
C LYS A 244 -20.52 1.20 2.97
N GLY A 245 -19.93 2.30 2.53
CA GLY A 245 -18.62 2.40 1.91
C GLY A 245 -18.67 2.46 0.38
N GLY A 246 -17.63 3.03 -0.21
CA GLY A 246 -17.43 3.19 -1.66
C GLY A 246 -15.96 3.06 -2.06
N ALA A 247 -15.71 2.90 -3.36
CA ALA A 247 -14.38 2.97 -3.94
C ALA A 247 -14.40 3.82 -5.22
N TYR A 248 -13.38 4.65 -5.40
CA TYR A 248 -13.30 5.61 -6.49
C TYR A 248 -12.19 5.23 -7.47
N PHE A 249 -12.55 5.10 -8.74
CA PHE A 249 -11.64 4.79 -9.83
C PHE A 249 -11.27 6.07 -10.58
N TYR A 250 -9.99 6.40 -10.60
CA TYR A 250 -9.47 7.51 -11.39
C TYR A 250 -8.61 6.98 -12.54
N SER A 251 -8.62 7.69 -13.67
CA SER A 251 -7.75 7.42 -14.80
C SER A 251 -6.96 8.66 -15.17
N ASN A 252 -5.68 8.48 -15.50
CA ASN A 252 -4.88 9.54 -16.11
C ASN A 252 -5.20 9.60 -17.61
N VAL A 253 -5.79 10.71 -18.05
CA VAL A 253 -6.05 10.98 -19.46
C VAL A 253 -5.35 12.27 -19.85
N GLY A 254 -4.27 12.16 -20.61
CA GLY A 254 -3.51 13.31 -21.11
C GLY A 254 -2.78 14.10 -20.02
N GLY A 255 -2.36 13.45 -18.93
CA GLY A 255 -1.69 14.09 -17.79
C GLY A 255 -2.64 14.60 -16.71
N THR A 256 -3.93 14.27 -16.78
CA THR A 256 -4.91 14.68 -15.77
C THR A 256 -5.63 13.46 -15.21
N TRP A 257 -5.58 13.31 -13.89
CA TRP A 257 -6.32 12.30 -13.14
C TRP A 257 -7.79 12.70 -13.04
N SER A 258 -8.67 11.94 -13.70
CA SER A 258 -10.11 12.18 -13.74
C SER A 258 -10.87 11.03 -13.11
N LEU A 259 -11.89 11.34 -12.30
CA LEU A 259 -12.80 10.33 -11.76
C LEU A 259 -13.56 9.65 -12.92
N VAL A 260 -13.44 8.34 -13.01
CA VAL A 260 -14.13 7.50 -13.99
C VAL A 260 -15.43 6.95 -13.39
N GLU A 261 -15.35 6.41 -12.18
CA GLU A 261 -16.50 5.77 -11.53
C GLU A 261 -16.34 5.77 -10.00
N THR A 262 -17.48 5.88 -9.30
CA THR A 262 -17.60 5.52 -7.88
C THR A 262 -18.36 4.21 -7.80
N ALA A 263 -17.69 3.16 -7.32
CA ALA A 263 -18.23 1.83 -7.16
C ALA A 263 -18.79 1.60 -5.75
N PHE A 264 -19.84 0.80 -5.68
CA PHE A 264 -20.50 0.35 -4.45
C PHE A 264 -20.80 -1.15 -4.54
N ALA A 265 -20.85 -1.84 -3.40
CA ALA A 265 -21.37 -3.20 -3.33
C ALA A 265 -22.87 -3.21 -3.67
N GLN A 266 -23.29 -4.05 -4.61
CA GLN A 266 -24.70 -4.14 -5.04
C GLN A 266 -25.62 -4.64 -3.91
N ASP A 267 -25.09 -5.52 -3.08
CA ASP A 267 -25.69 -6.08 -1.86
C ASP A 267 -25.27 -5.30 -0.60
N GLY A 268 -24.64 -4.12 -0.76
CA GLY A 268 -24.11 -3.34 0.34
C GLY A 268 -25.17 -2.94 1.37
N ALA A 269 -24.87 -3.21 2.63
CA ALA A 269 -25.62 -2.83 3.82
C ALA A 269 -24.83 -1.83 4.68
N SER A 270 -25.54 -1.16 5.59
CA SER A 270 -24.87 -0.20 6.48
C SER A 270 -23.88 -0.92 7.39
N GLY A 271 -22.67 -0.38 7.49
CA GLY A 271 -21.59 -0.95 8.28
C GLY A 271 -20.72 -1.97 7.55
N ASP A 272 -20.99 -2.27 6.27
CA ASP A 272 -20.20 -3.24 5.49
C ASP A 272 -18.76 -2.76 5.20
N LYS A 273 -18.54 -1.44 5.21
CA LYS A 273 -17.24 -0.79 4.98
C LYS A 273 -16.61 -1.19 3.65
N PHE A 274 -17.41 -1.22 2.59
CA PHE A 274 -16.89 -1.42 1.24
C PHE A 274 -15.84 -0.34 0.91
N GLY A 275 -14.65 -0.72 0.46
CA GLY A 275 -13.53 0.21 0.28
C GLY A 275 -12.63 0.38 1.49
N GLU A 276 -12.74 -0.47 2.52
CA GLU A 276 -11.77 -0.47 3.64
C GLU A 276 -10.36 -0.88 3.17
N SER A 277 -10.30 -1.76 2.18
CA SER A 277 -9.06 -2.13 1.48
C SER A 277 -9.31 -2.18 -0.03
N VAL A 278 -8.31 -1.77 -0.80
CA VAL A 278 -8.37 -1.74 -2.26
C VAL A 278 -7.07 -2.26 -2.87
N ALA A 279 -7.17 -2.90 -4.03
CA ALA A 279 -6.02 -3.29 -4.83
C ALA A 279 -6.36 -3.20 -6.32
N VAL A 280 -5.41 -2.78 -7.14
CA VAL A 280 -5.55 -2.70 -8.60
C VAL A 280 -4.31 -3.26 -9.28
N ASP A 281 -4.51 -4.13 -10.27
CA ASP A 281 -3.46 -4.65 -11.14
C ASP A 281 -3.98 -4.66 -12.58
N GLY A 282 -3.45 -3.75 -13.40
CA GLY A 282 -3.87 -3.57 -14.77
C GLY A 282 -5.38 -3.28 -14.90
N ASP A 283 -6.12 -4.24 -15.44
CA ASP A 283 -7.55 -4.11 -15.74
C ASP A 283 -8.47 -4.68 -14.64
N THR A 284 -7.88 -5.18 -13.56
CA THR A 284 -8.57 -5.88 -12.48
C THR A 284 -8.37 -5.13 -11.17
N ALA A 285 -9.46 -4.96 -10.42
CA ALA A 285 -9.43 -4.38 -9.08
C ALA A 285 -10.16 -5.27 -8.08
N VAL A 286 -9.73 -5.25 -6.83
CA VAL A 286 -10.38 -5.93 -5.70
C VAL A 286 -10.68 -4.90 -4.63
N VAL A 287 -11.89 -4.95 -4.08
CA VAL A 287 -12.33 -4.07 -3.01
C VAL A 287 -12.87 -4.90 -1.84
N GLY A 288 -12.34 -4.68 -0.65
CA GLY A 288 -12.76 -5.34 0.57
C GLY A 288 -13.93 -4.64 1.26
N ALA A 289 -14.83 -5.43 1.85
CA ALA A 289 -15.92 -4.98 2.72
C ALA A 289 -15.97 -5.88 3.97
N PRO A 290 -15.09 -5.65 4.96
CA PRO A 290 -14.95 -6.55 6.10
C PRO A 290 -16.17 -6.57 7.03
N GLY A 291 -17.06 -5.59 6.95
CA GLY A 291 -18.26 -5.52 7.79
C GLY A 291 -19.40 -6.45 7.36
N VAL A 292 -19.35 -6.98 6.14
CA VAL A 292 -20.41 -7.84 5.57
C VAL A 292 -20.71 -9.02 6.50
N SER A 293 -22.00 -9.33 6.66
CA SER A 293 -22.49 -10.49 7.42
C SER A 293 -21.91 -10.56 8.84
N THR A 294 -22.03 -9.47 9.59
CA THR A 294 -21.55 -9.34 10.98
C THR A 294 -20.06 -9.61 11.14
N GLY A 295 -19.25 -9.15 10.17
CA GLY A 295 -17.79 -9.24 10.23
C GLY A 295 -17.18 -10.49 9.58
N ALA A 296 -17.97 -11.32 8.90
CA ALA A 296 -17.44 -12.39 8.05
C ALA A 296 -16.65 -11.83 6.86
N GLY A 297 -17.05 -10.64 6.39
CA GLY A 297 -16.42 -9.91 5.31
C GLY A 297 -16.74 -10.45 3.92
N ALA A 298 -16.52 -9.61 2.92
CA ALA A 298 -16.54 -9.97 1.50
C ALA A 298 -15.45 -9.20 0.74
N ALA A 299 -15.07 -9.73 -0.42
CA ALA A 299 -14.23 -9.05 -1.39
C ALA A 299 -14.90 -9.07 -2.76
N TYR A 300 -14.88 -7.93 -3.45
CA TYR A 300 -15.55 -7.72 -4.72
C TYR A 300 -14.50 -7.48 -5.79
N VAL A 301 -14.62 -8.20 -6.91
CA VAL A 301 -13.70 -8.08 -8.04
C VAL A 301 -14.36 -7.27 -9.15
N PHE A 302 -13.66 -6.24 -9.62
CA PHE A 302 -14.04 -5.41 -10.76
C PHE A 302 -13.08 -5.70 -11.91
N ARG A 303 -13.61 -5.80 -13.13
CA ARG A 303 -12.81 -5.92 -14.35
C ARG A 303 -13.27 -4.88 -15.36
N GLY A 304 -12.34 -4.14 -15.95
CA GLY A 304 -12.65 -3.15 -16.96
C GLY A 304 -11.50 -2.93 -17.92
N THR A 305 -11.77 -3.02 -19.23
CA THR A 305 -10.83 -2.47 -20.22
C THR A 305 -10.79 -0.94 -20.07
N THR A 306 -9.65 -0.30 -20.27
CA THR A 306 -9.37 1.15 -20.13
C THR A 306 -10.31 2.11 -20.90
N SER A 307 -11.33 1.62 -21.60
CA SER A 307 -12.42 2.39 -22.23
C SER A 307 -13.85 1.96 -21.84
N ARG A 308 -14.02 0.96 -20.97
CA ARG A 308 -15.31 0.44 -20.51
C ARG A 308 -15.20 -0.24 -19.14
N ILE A 309 -15.12 0.56 -18.07
CA ILE A 309 -15.85 0.17 -16.85
C ILE A 309 -17.31 0.49 -17.16
N LEU A 310 -17.98 -0.39 -17.91
CA LEU A 310 -19.39 -0.22 -18.26
C LEU A 310 -20.19 -1.34 -17.63
N ARG A 311 -20.82 -0.98 -16.51
CA ARG A 311 -21.97 -1.63 -15.89
C ARG A 311 -21.71 -3.05 -15.45
N GLY A 312 -21.83 -3.30 -14.15
CA GLY A 312 -22.08 -4.63 -13.61
C GLY A 312 -23.08 -5.38 -14.48
N ARG A 313 -22.60 -6.34 -15.26
CA ARG A 313 -23.44 -7.32 -15.93
C ARG A 313 -23.30 -8.61 -15.16
N ASN A 314 -24.41 -9.00 -14.55
CA ASN A 314 -24.80 -10.35 -14.21
C ASN A 314 -24.03 -11.38 -15.06
N LEU A 315 -23.12 -12.12 -14.44
CA LEU A 315 -22.87 -13.50 -14.84
C LEU A 315 -24.07 -14.31 -14.33
N GLY A 316 -25.19 -14.19 -15.04
CA GLY A 316 -26.27 -15.16 -14.93
C GLY A 316 -25.76 -16.48 -15.49
N TYR A 317 -25.80 -17.53 -14.66
CA TYR A 317 -25.63 -18.91 -15.08
C TYR A 317 -26.53 -19.22 -16.29
N LEU A 318 -25.92 -19.62 -17.41
CA LEU A 318 -26.46 -20.57 -18.37
C LEU A 318 -25.32 -21.48 -18.83
#